data_AF-A0A9P4PY02-F1
#
_entry.id   AF-A0A9P4PY02-F1
#
_cell.length_a   1.000
_cell.length_b   1.000
_cell.length_c   1.000
_cell.angle_alpha   90.00
_cell.angle_beta   90.00
_cell.angle_gamma   90.00
#
_symmetry.space_group_name_H-M   'P 1'
#
loop_
_entity.id
_entity.type
_entity.pdbx_description
1 polymer ?
#
loop_
_entity_poly.entity_id
_entity_poly.type
_entity_poly.pdbx_seq_one_letter_code
_entity_poly.pdbx_strand_id
1 'polypeptide(L)'
;MHFQKLLATPALLSSTTIASSLVSHDRYPALINATIDDISSDLSRGLFTSRDLINPGALAIAAHLNNLRANGTIFGPLHEIPVLLKDNIATNDKLNNTAGSYSLLGAKVSRDSTVVAKLWEASRVVLGKANLAQRAITRSMNATDSGSAYGGQVYVAYHQAQDPRGSSSGSAVAAALGLAGATLGTETESSIISPSNRGNVVGISPTVGLTSRYLVVPVSEHQDTIGPIARTVKDAALILEAIAGGDSRDNYTSAIPHNGSIPKYSAACKRGALHGRRIAQIKDELGATIVTANFTRYEAWQNDKIETVAGNANFPINVAKYFAELSYNPYNLTSLAEITGFTHGFPEEDWPAKDTGDCDGPDGVLPQGWDNTDPRWTRSDAILLPRYLLAPYVPSLVGSPTISVPLGHYLSNVSVVKDGLVFFLGAKWSGEQLVGFAYNYEQLTQHGSEVQP
;
A
#
# COMPACT_ATOMS: atom_id res chain seq x y z
N MET A 1 6.21 10.90 -19.81
CA MET A 1 5.85 10.66 -21.23
C MET A 1 6.22 9.22 -21.61
N HIS A 2 5.63 8.23 -20.93
CA HIS A 2 6.01 6.80 -21.04
C HIS A 2 4.90 5.92 -21.67
N PHE A 3 3.61 6.25 -21.47
CA PHE A 3 2.48 5.51 -22.08
C PHE A 3 2.00 6.03 -23.45
N GLN A 4 2.44 7.22 -23.89
CA GLN A 4 1.93 7.87 -25.11
C GLN A 4 2.65 7.50 -26.42
N LYS A 5 3.71 6.67 -26.36
CA LYS A 5 4.48 6.25 -27.56
C LYS A 5 4.07 4.88 -28.12
N LEU A 6 3.03 4.23 -27.60
CA LEU A 6 2.61 2.87 -27.99
C LEU A 6 1.62 2.74 -29.15
N LEU A 7 1.24 3.84 -29.80
CA LEU A 7 0.16 3.84 -30.80
C LEU A 7 0.62 3.56 -32.25
N ALA A 8 1.85 3.08 -32.50
CA ALA A 8 2.41 3.13 -33.86
C ALA A 8 3.28 1.95 -34.35
N THR A 9 3.10 0.70 -33.87
CA THR A 9 3.87 -0.43 -34.45
C THR A 9 3.08 -1.74 -34.55
N PRO A 10 2.94 -2.34 -35.76
CA PRO A 10 2.35 -3.67 -35.95
C PRO A 10 3.42 -4.79 -35.98
N ALA A 11 3.05 -5.98 -35.47
CA ALA A 11 3.70 -7.30 -35.65
C ALA A 11 4.98 -7.59 -34.78
N LEU A 12 5.36 -8.78 -34.30
CA LEU A 12 5.17 -10.20 -34.64
C LEU A 12 5.46 -11.15 -33.42
N LEU A 13 4.80 -12.32 -33.42
CA LEU A 13 5.27 -13.71 -33.15
C LEU A 13 5.69 -14.28 -31.77
N SER A 14 5.05 -15.43 -31.49
CA SER A 14 5.52 -16.73 -30.93
C SER A 14 6.37 -16.79 -29.66
N SER A 15 5.82 -17.51 -28.66
CA SER A 15 6.48 -18.28 -27.59
C SER A 15 7.69 -17.67 -26.87
N THR A 16 7.55 -17.58 -25.53
CA THR A 16 8.60 -17.40 -24.51
C THR A 16 9.06 -15.99 -24.11
N THR A 17 8.39 -14.90 -24.52
CA THR A 17 8.66 -13.57 -23.92
C THR A 17 7.41 -12.70 -23.94
N ILE A 18 6.93 -12.29 -22.77
CA ILE A 18 5.88 -11.26 -22.65
C ILE A 18 6.59 -9.90 -22.72
N ALA A 19 6.13 -9.06 -23.65
CA ALA A 19 6.43 -7.62 -23.82
C ALA A 19 7.66 -7.22 -24.68
N SER A 20 7.45 -7.10 -25.99
CA SER A 20 8.14 -6.10 -26.82
C SER A 20 7.13 -5.08 -27.34
N SER A 21 7.12 -3.89 -26.74
CA SER A 21 6.65 -2.59 -27.30
C SER A 21 6.41 -1.50 -26.24
N LEU A 22 6.59 -1.80 -24.95
CA LEU A 22 6.69 -0.76 -23.93
C LEU A 22 8.14 -0.25 -23.83
N VAL A 23 8.33 1.01 -24.29
CA VAL A 23 9.43 1.94 -23.95
C VAL A 23 10.64 1.98 -24.91
N SER A 24 10.60 2.93 -25.85
CA SER A 24 11.81 3.59 -26.36
C SER A 24 12.28 4.65 -25.34
N HIS A 25 12.98 4.26 -24.29
CA HIS A 25 13.85 5.11 -23.48
C HIS A 25 14.94 4.22 -22.87
N ASP A 26 16.19 4.40 -23.35
CA ASP A 26 17.39 3.62 -23.03
C ASP A 26 17.89 3.68 -21.57
N ARG A 27 17.03 3.85 -20.55
CA ARG A 27 17.51 4.10 -19.17
C ARG A 27 16.78 3.40 -18.02
N TYR A 28 15.86 2.49 -18.27
CA TYR A 28 15.39 1.54 -17.27
C TYR A 28 15.19 0.17 -17.93
N PRO A 29 15.64 -0.94 -17.32
CA PRO A 29 15.25 -2.26 -17.80
C PRO A 29 13.71 -2.33 -17.83
N ALA A 30 13.20 -2.87 -18.94
CA ALA A 30 11.79 -2.85 -19.32
C ALA A 30 10.89 -3.23 -18.13
N LEU A 31 9.77 -2.50 -17.99
CA LEU A 31 8.76 -2.67 -16.94
C LEU A 31 8.16 -4.10 -16.86
N ILE A 32 8.51 -4.98 -17.79
CA ILE A 32 8.16 -6.41 -17.87
C ILE A 32 9.35 -7.14 -18.52
N ASN A 33 10.48 -7.23 -17.82
CA ASN A 33 11.49 -8.26 -18.12
C ASN A 33 11.52 -9.37 -17.06
N ALA A 34 10.76 -9.23 -15.97
CA ALA A 34 10.50 -10.31 -15.04
C ALA A 34 9.39 -11.19 -15.63
N THR A 35 9.79 -12.34 -16.16
CA THR A 35 8.88 -13.44 -16.48
C THR A 35 8.29 -14.03 -15.20
N ILE A 36 7.18 -14.78 -15.28
CA ILE A 36 6.76 -15.60 -14.13
C ILE A 36 7.88 -16.55 -13.70
N ASP A 37 8.78 -16.94 -14.61
CA ASP A 37 9.95 -17.74 -14.28
C ASP A 37 10.98 -16.94 -13.47
N ASP A 38 11.14 -15.63 -13.69
CA ASP A 38 11.97 -14.75 -12.85
C ASP A 38 11.34 -14.56 -11.47
N ILE A 39 10.02 -14.33 -11.40
CA ILE A 39 9.27 -14.25 -10.14
C ILE A 39 9.36 -15.59 -9.39
N SER A 40 9.23 -16.73 -10.09
CA SER A 40 9.32 -18.08 -9.53
C SER A 40 10.75 -18.46 -9.14
N SER A 41 11.74 -18.01 -9.90
CA SER A 41 13.17 -18.20 -9.63
C SER A 41 13.59 -17.41 -8.39
N ASP A 42 13.16 -16.16 -8.26
CA ASP A 42 13.51 -15.35 -7.08
C ASP A 42 12.72 -15.75 -5.83
N LEU A 43 11.50 -16.30 -6.00
CA LEU A 43 10.80 -17.04 -4.94
C LEU A 43 11.58 -18.29 -4.52
N SER A 44 12.19 -19.02 -5.46
CA SER A 44 13.00 -20.22 -5.14
C SER A 44 14.31 -19.90 -4.43
N ARG A 45 14.81 -18.66 -4.55
CA ARG A 45 15.99 -18.15 -3.85
C ARG A 45 15.71 -17.62 -2.45
N GLY A 46 14.44 -17.68 -1.99
CA GLY A 46 14.03 -17.16 -0.68
C GLY A 46 14.14 -15.64 -0.56
N LEU A 47 14.23 -14.93 -1.70
CA LEU A 47 14.27 -13.46 -1.74
C LEU A 47 12.87 -12.85 -1.61
N PHE A 48 11.83 -13.64 -1.91
CA PHE A 48 10.43 -13.27 -1.76
C PHE A 48 9.62 -14.34 -1.05
N THR A 49 8.52 -13.87 -0.49
CA THR A 49 7.70 -14.44 0.55
C THR A 49 6.58 -15.30 -0.02
N SER A 50 6.65 -16.60 0.27
CA SER A 50 5.73 -17.71 -0.07
C SER A 50 5.27 -17.84 -1.54
N ARG A 51 5.60 -19.00 -2.14
CA ARG A 51 5.23 -19.44 -3.50
C ARG A 51 3.72 -19.43 -3.78
N ASP A 52 2.90 -19.52 -2.74
CA ASP A 52 1.44 -19.63 -2.82
C ASP A 52 0.72 -18.29 -3.07
N LEU A 53 1.48 -17.20 -3.20
CA LEU A 53 0.93 -15.88 -3.46
C LEU A 53 0.82 -15.55 -4.96
N ILE A 54 1.34 -16.36 -5.89
CA ILE A 54 1.15 -16.11 -7.34
C ILE A 54 -0.23 -16.60 -7.78
N ASN A 55 -0.92 -15.80 -8.61
CA ASN A 55 -2.17 -16.19 -9.21
C ASN A 55 -1.93 -17.26 -10.30
N PRO A 56 -2.40 -18.51 -10.11
CA PRO A 56 -2.19 -19.58 -11.09
C PRO A 56 -2.87 -19.30 -12.43
N GLY A 57 -3.84 -18.37 -12.48
CA GLY A 57 -4.51 -17.93 -13.70
C GLY A 57 -3.82 -16.78 -14.45
N ALA A 58 -2.78 -16.15 -13.87
CA ALA A 58 -2.22 -14.90 -14.40
C ALA A 58 -1.78 -14.99 -15.88
N LEU A 59 -1.10 -16.07 -16.28
CA LEU A 59 -0.66 -16.25 -17.68
C LEU A 59 -1.81 -16.43 -18.65
N ALA A 60 -2.83 -17.20 -18.26
CA ALA A 60 -4.00 -17.43 -19.09
C ALA A 60 -4.78 -16.13 -19.30
N ILE A 61 -4.92 -15.33 -18.24
CA ILE A 61 -5.54 -14.00 -18.27
C ILE A 61 -4.73 -13.08 -19.19
N ALA A 62 -3.41 -12.99 -19.00
CA ALA A 62 -2.55 -12.14 -19.83
C ALA A 62 -2.60 -12.53 -21.32
N ALA A 63 -2.56 -13.84 -21.63
CA ALA A 63 -2.69 -14.34 -23.00
C ALA A 63 -4.05 -13.99 -23.62
N HIS A 64 -5.14 -14.09 -22.86
CA HIS A 64 -6.46 -13.70 -23.33
C HIS A 64 -6.54 -12.20 -23.64
N LEU A 65 -6.02 -11.35 -22.76
CA LEU A 65 -6.01 -9.89 -22.95
C LEU A 65 -5.14 -9.49 -24.15
N ASN A 66 -3.98 -10.12 -24.33
CA ASN A 66 -3.12 -9.92 -25.50
C ASN A 66 -3.86 -10.19 -26.81
N ASN A 67 -4.66 -11.26 -26.86
CA ASN A 67 -5.49 -11.57 -28.02
C ASN A 67 -6.57 -10.51 -28.27
N LEU A 68 -7.20 -9.99 -27.20
CA LEU A 68 -8.16 -8.88 -27.32
C LEU A 68 -7.48 -7.62 -27.89
N ARG A 69 -6.29 -7.26 -27.38
CA ARG A 69 -5.51 -6.12 -27.88
C ARG A 69 -5.10 -6.30 -29.33
N ALA A 70 -4.61 -7.48 -29.71
CA ALA A 70 -4.27 -7.81 -31.09
C ALA A 70 -5.47 -7.67 -32.04
N ASN A 71 -6.68 -7.91 -31.54
CA ASN A 71 -7.94 -7.73 -32.26
C ASN A 71 -8.55 -6.32 -32.09
N GLY A 72 -7.79 -5.35 -31.58
CA GLY A 72 -8.21 -3.94 -31.47
C GLY A 72 -9.07 -3.59 -30.25
N THR A 73 -9.26 -4.52 -29.31
CA THR A 73 -10.02 -4.28 -28.07
C THR A 73 -9.08 -3.89 -26.93
N ILE A 74 -9.20 -2.64 -26.46
CA ILE A 74 -8.40 -2.08 -25.36
C ILE A 74 -9.36 -1.40 -24.37
N PHE A 75 -9.28 -1.76 -23.07
CA PHE A 75 -10.24 -1.30 -22.05
C PHE A 75 -9.85 0.01 -21.36
N GLY A 76 -8.67 0.55 -21.62
CA GLY A 76 -8.21 1.80 -21.04
C GLY A 76 -6.70 1.85 -20.87
N PRO A 77 -6.19 2.88 -20.16
CA PRO A 77 -4.75 3.10 -20.00
C PRO A 77 -4.04 2.02 -19.16
N LEU A 78 -4.80 1.24 -18.38
CA LEU A 78 -4.27 0.18 -17.52
C LEU A 78 -4.45 -1.23 -18.13
N HIS A 79 -5.01 -1.35 -19.34
CA HIS A 79 -5.22 -2.65 -20.00
C HIS A 79 -3.91 -3.47 -20.01
N GLU A 80 -3.96 -4.69 -19.47
CA GLU A 80 -2.81 -5.62 -19.32
C GLU A 80 -1.75 -5.21 -18.31
N ILE A 81 -1.92 -4.13 -17.55
CA ILE A 81 -0.94 -3.74 -16.54
C ILE A 81 -1.03 -4.68 -15.33
N PRO A 82 0.02 -5.48 -15.03
CA PRO A 82 0.00 -6.40 -13.91
C PRO A 82 0.06 -5.66 -12.57
N VAL A 83 -0.79 -6.06 -11.62
CA VAL A 83 -0.84 -5.52 -10.26
C VAL A 83 -0.66 -6.62 -9.22
N LEU A 84 0.19 -6.38 -8.21
CA LEU A 84 0.27 -7.21 -7.00
C LEU A 84 -0.51 -6.56 -5.86
N LEU A 85 -1.13 -7.38 -5.02
CA LEU A 85 -1.96 -6.91 -3.91
C LEU A 85 -1.29 -7.25 -2.58
N LYS A 86 -1.28 -6.36 -1.59
CA LYS A 86 -0.94 -6.77 -0.23
C LYS A 86 -1.85 -7.92 0.23
N ASP A 87 -1.30 -8.91 0.93
CA ASP A 87 -1.99 -10.16 1.31
C ASP A 87 -3.10 -10.01 2.38
N ASN A 88 -3.55 -8.78 2.65
CA ASN A 88 -4.77 -8.49 3.40
C ASN A 88 -5.94 -8.02 2.52
N ILE A 89 -5.74 -7.84 1.21
CA ILE A 89 -6.77 -7.41 0.26
C ILE A 89 -7.41 -8.65 -0.38
N ALA A 90 -8.68 -8.96 -0.04
CA ALA A 90 -9.30 -10.20 -0.48
C ALA A 90 -9.64 -10.23 -1.98
N THR A 91 -9.49 -11.43 -2.55
CA THR A 91 -9.95 -11.81 -3.90
C THR A 91 -10.85 -13.04 -3.80
N ASN A 92 -11.86 -13.13 -4.66
CA ASN A 92 -12.69 -14.32 -4.82
C ASN A 92 -12.18 -15.17 -5.99
N ASP A 93 -10.91 -15.54 -5.89
CA ASP A 93 -10.23 -16.42 -6.84
C ASP A 93 -9.47 -17.52 -6.09
N LYS A 94 -8.44 -18.10 -6.72
CA LYS A 94 -7.65 -19.19 -6.13
C LYS A 94 -6.61 -18.71 -5.13
N LEU A 95 -6.39 -17.41 -4.98
CA LEU A 95 -5.42 -16.88 -4.03
C LEU A 95 -5.93 -17.01 -2.60
N ASN A 96 -5.01 -17.09 -1.65
CA ASN A 96 -5.32 -16.89 -0.24
C ASN A 96 -5.32 -15.38 0.09
N ASN A 97 -5.94 -15.03 1.22
CA ASN A 97 -5.88 -13.69 1.80
C ASN A 97 -5.59 -13.83 3.29
N THR A 98 -4.31 -14.03 3.64
CA THR A 98 -3.95 -14.54 4.96
C THR A 98 -3.66 -13.45 5.98
N ALA A 99 -3.47 -12.20 5.53
CA ALA A 99 -2.86 -11.13 6.30
C ALA A 99 -1.54 -11.59 6.98
N GLY A 100 -0.81 -12.51 6.35
CA GLY A 100 0.41 -13.11 6.87
C GLY A 100 0.23 -14.16 7.97
N SER A 101 -1.01 -14.60 8.25
CA SER A 101 -1.33 -15.55 9.34
C SER A 101 -1.97 -16.83 8.83
N TYR A 102 -1.54 -17.96 9.38
CA TYR A 102 -2.16 -19.27 9.16
C TYR A 102 -3.62 -19.31 9.61
N SER A 103 -4.05 -18.42 10.51
CA SER A 103 -5.45 -18.31 10.97
C SER A 103 -6.46 -18.00 9.85
N LEU A 104 -5.99 -17.41 8.74
CA LEU A 104 -6.80 -17.11 7.55
C LEU A 104 -6.44 -17.98 6.34
N LEU A 105 -5.49 -18.91 6.49
CA LEU A 105 -5.10 -19.80 5.40
C LEU A 105 -6.28 -20.68 4.97
N GLY A 106 -6.67 -20.59 3.70
CA GLY A 106 -7.82 -21.32 3.15
C GLY A 106 -9.18 -20.63 3.33
N ALA A 107 -9.26 -19.52 4.06
CA ALA A 107 -10.50 -18.73 4.17
C ALA A 107 -10.97 -18.21 2.80
N LYS A 108 -12.29 -18.13 2.60
CA LYS A 108 -12.90 -17.67 1.34
C LYS A 108 -13.90 -16.55 1.57
N VAL A 109 -13.86 -15.56 0.69
CA VAL A 109 -14.84 -14.48 0.59
C VAL A 109 -15.83 -14.76 -0.52
N SER A 110 -17.05 -14.23 -0.42
CA SER A 110 -18.10 -14.45 -1.43
C SER A 110 -17.88 -13.67 -2.74
N ARG A 111 -16.95 -12.71 -2.75
CA ARG A 111 -16.67 -11.78 -3.84
C ARG A 111 -15.33 -11.07 -3.65
N ASP A 112 -14.82 -10.45 -4.70
CA ASP A 112 -13.64 -9.58 -4.59
C ASP A 112 -13.91 -8.40 -3.66
N SER A 113 -12.86 -7.93 -2.99
CA SER A 113 -12.85 -6.59 -2.41
C SER A 113 -13.15 -5.55 -3.47
N THR A 114 -13.75 -4.43 -3.08
CA THR A 114 -14.24 -3.45 -4.06
C THR A 114 -13.11 -2.82 -4.88
N VAL A 115 -11.95 -2.60 -4.26
CA VAL A 115 -10.74 -2.13 -4.98
C VAL A 115 -10.26 -3.15 -6.01
N VAL A 116 -10.37 -4.46 -5.74
CA VAL A 116 -9.99 -5.48 -6.71
C VAL A 116 -11.04 -5.62 -7.81
N ALA A 117 -12.34 -5.55 -7.50
CA ALA A 117 -13.39 -5.51 -8.52
C ALA A 117 -13.16 -4.36 -9.53
N LYS A 118 -12.81 -3.17 -9.04
CA LYS A 118 -12.42 -2.02 -9.87
C LYS A 118 -11.14 -2.26 -10.67
N LEU A 119 -10.13 -2.91 -10.09
CA LEU A 119 -8.91 -3.29 -10.82
C LEU A 119 -9.20 -4.31 -11.93
N TRP A 120 -10.11 -5.26 -11.71
CA TRP A 120 -10.55 -6.19 -12.76
C TRP A 120 -11.24 -5.48 -13.92
N GLU A 121 -11.91 -4.35 -13.68
CA GLU A 121 -12.48 -3.54 -14.77
C GLU A 121 -11.40 -2.77 -15.53
N ALA A 122 -10.44 -2.18 -14.81
CA ALA A 122 -9.44 -1.26 -15.37
C ALA A 122 -8.18 -1.94 -15.94
N SER A 123 -7.52 -2.79 -15.15
CA SER A 123 -6.25 -3.45 -15.51
C SER A 123 -6.45 -4.86 -16.05
N ARG A 124 -7.39 -5.60 -15.45
CA ARG A 124 -7.70 -7.00 -15.76
C ARG A 124 -6.59 -8.00 -15.44
N VAL A 125 -5.52 -7.62 -14.73
CA VAL A 125 -4.42 -8.53 -14.36
C VAL A 125 -4.00 -8.36 -12.89
N VAL A 126 -4.48 -9.26 -12.02
CA VAL A 126 -3.94 -9.45 -10.67
C VAL A 126 -2.92 -10.59 -10.70
N LEU A 127 -1.64 -10.26 -10.50
CA LEU A 127 -0.54 -11.24 -10.53
C LEU A 127 -0.53 -12.16 -9.31
N GLY A 128 -1.02 -11.68 -8.17
CA GLY A 128 -0.83 -12.37 -6.91
C GLY A 128 -0.89 -11.45 -5.71
N LYS A 129 -0.39 -11.95 -4.59
CA LYS A 129 -0.25 -11.25 -3.33
C LYS A 129 1.20 -10.93 -3.00
N ALA A 130 1.42 -9.90 -2.21
CA ALA A 130 2.69 -9.49 -1.67
C ALA A 130 2.65 -9.60 -0.14
N ASN A 131 3.75 -10.03 0.50
CA ASN A 131 3.77 -10.11 1.96
C ASN A 131 3.52 -8.77 2.61
N LEU A 132 3.26 -8.89 3.89
CA LEU A 132 3.16 -7.80 4.83
C LEU A 132 3.83 -8.18 6.14
N ALA A 133 4.02 -7.17 6.99
CA ALA A 133 4.10 -7.40 8.43
C ALA A 133 2.80 -8.05 8.91
N GLN A 134 2.88 -9.16 9.62
CA GLN A 134 1.72 -9.97 9.98
C GLN A 134 0.62 -9.14 10.64
N ARG A 135 -0.62 -9.32 10.17
CA ARG A 135 -1.82 -8.61 10.62
C ARG A 135 -1.64 -7.07 10.60
N ALA A 136 -0.84 -6.57 9.67
CA ALA A 136 -0.52 -5.16 9.54
C ALA A 136 0.10 -4.53 10.81
N ILE A 137 1.04 -5.25 11.46
CA ILE A 137 1.78 -4.85 12.69
C ILE A 137 0.92 -4.95 13.97
N THR A 138 -0.35 -5.33 13.90
CA THR A 138 -1.19 -5.47 15.12
C THR A 138 -1.00 -6.79 15.87
N ARG A 139 0.09 -7.52 15.58
CA ARG A 139 0.44 -8.75 16.30
C ARG A 139 1.30 -8.39 17.52
N SER A 140 2.38 -7.65 17.33
CA SER A 140 3.25 -7.17 18.40
C SER A 140 4.19 -6.10 17.86
N MET A 141 4.38 -5.00 18.60
CA MET A 141 5.41 -4.00 18.33
C MET A 141 6.85 -4.51 18.57
N ASN A 142 7.01 -5.68 19.19
CA ASN A 142 8.31 -6.36 19.32
C ASN A 142 8.59 -7.35 18.18
N ALA A 143 7.62 -7.59 17.29
CA ALA A 143 7.81 -8.42 16.11
C ALA A 143 8.51 -7.63 14.99
N THR A 144 8.98 -8.34 13.96
CA THR A 144 9.59 -7.69 12.78
C THR A 144 8.55 -6.89 12.00
N ASP A 145 8.79 -5.60 11.75
CA ASP A 145 7.92 -4.67 11.00
C ASP A 145 7.72 -5.00 9.51
N SER A 146 8.18 -6.16 9.04
CA SER A 146 8.36 -6.40 7.61
C SER A 146 8.09 -7.83 7.15
N GLY A 147 7.77 -8.77 8.05
CA GLY A 147 7.52 -10.17 7.69
C GLY A 147 6.32 -10.78 8.39
N SER A 148 6.02 -12.03 8.04
CA SER A 148 4.89 -12.75 8.63
C SER A 148 5.16 -14.23 8.79
N ALA A 149 4.40 -14.91 9.65
CA ALA A 149 4.55 -16.35 9.82
C ALA A 149 4.28 -17.14 8.53
N TYR A 150 3.29 -16.71 7.74
CA TYR A 150 2.97 -17.37 6.48
C TYR A 150 3.97 -17.05 5.36
N GLY A 151 4.35 -15.77 5.22
CA GLY A 151 5.18 -15.31 4.12
C GLY A 151 6.69 -15.31 4.40
N GLY A 152 7.11 -15.36 5.66
CA GLY A 152 8.50 -15.18 6.10
C GLY A 152 8.95 -13.71 6.13
N GLN A 153 10.26 -13.49 6.24
CA GLN A 153 10.87 -12.15 6.26
C GLN A 153 10.87 -11.52 4.86
N VAL A 154 10.48 -10.24 4.75
CA VAL A 154 10.76 -9.43 3.56
C VAL A 154 12.11 -8.75 3.73
N TYR A 155 12.95 -8.79 2.71
CA TYR A 155 14.17 -7.98 2.65
C TYR A 155 13.98 -6.82 1.68
N VAL A 156 14.59 -5.67 1.97
CA VAL A 156 14.55 -4.55 1.02
C VAL A 156 15.38 -4.87 -0.22
N ALA A 157 15.04 -4.25 -1.34
CA ALA A 157 15.68 -4.49 -2.62
C ALA A 157 17.15 -4.03 -2.68
N TYR A 158 17.51 -2.96 -1.96
CA TYR A 158 18.76 -2.23 -2.18
C TYR A 158 19.93 -2.59 -1.23
N HIS A 159 19.63 -3.18 -0.07
CA HIS A 159 20.66 -3.54 0.91
C HIS A 159 20.15 -4.61 1.87
N GLN A 160 20.84 -5.75 1.94
CA GLN A 160 20.38 -6.93 2.69
C GLN A 160 20.10 -6.66 4.18
N ALA A 161 20.86 -5.76 4.82
CA ALA A 161 20.69 -5.41 6.23
C ALA A 161 19.78 -4.19 6.46
N GLN A 162 19.18 -3.61 5.42
CA GLN A 162 18.27 -2.49 5.58
C GLN A 162 16.87 -2.99 5.92
N ASP A 163 16.23 -2.33 6.87
CA ASP A 163 14.82 -2.54 7.21
C ASP A 163 13.92 -2.04 6.07
N PRO A 164 13.11 -2.91 5.43
CA PRO A 164 12.18 -2.49 4.39
C PRO A 164 10.98 -1.71 4.95
N ARG A 165 10.84 -1.61 6.27
CA ARG A 165 9.65 -1.10 6.99
C ARG A 165 8.40 -1.86 6.59
N GLY A 166 7.25 -1.39 7.05
CA GLY A 166 5.97 -1.98 6.70
C GLY A 166 4.80 -1.14 7.20
N SER A 167 3.59 -1.68 7.22
CA SER A 167 3.28 -3.09 6.99
C SER A 167 3.21 -3.53 5.52
N SER A 168 3.15 -2.63 4.52
CA SER A 168 3.11 -3.02 3.09
C SER A 168 4.50 -3.32 2.50
N SER A 169 5.34 -4.04 3.25
CA SER A 169 6.75 -4.31 2.94
C SER A 169 6.92 -4.97 1.57
N GLY A 170 6.24 -6.10 1.34
CA GLY A 170 6.34 -6.85 0.08
C GLY A 170 5.83 -6.05 -1.13
N SER A 171 4.83 -5.19 -0.93
CA SER A 171 4.27 -4.36 -2.01
C SER A 171 5.28 -3.30 -2.48
N ALA A 172 6.00 -2.66 -1.55
CA ALA A 172 7.03 -1.69 -1.89
C ALA A 172 8.25 -2.35 -2.55
N VAL A 173 8.70 -3.48 -2.01
CA VAL A 173 9.84 -4.22 -2.56
C VAL A 173 9.53 -4.75 -3.97
N ALA A 174 8.34 -5.31 -4.18
CA ALA A 174 7.92 -5.77 -5.50
C ALA A 174 7.82 -4.63 -6.53
N ALA A 175 7.37 -3.44 -6.11
CA ALA A 175 7.35 -2.27 -6.98
C ALA A 175 8.77 -1.79 -7.33
N ALA A 176 9.69 -1.78 -6.35
CA ALA A 176 11.08 -1.36 -6.51
C ALA A 176 11.83 -2.23 -7.53
N LEU A 177 11.63 -3.54 -7.44
CA LEU A 177 12.23 -4.54 -8.35
C LEU A 177 11.53 -4.64 -9.70
N GLY A 178 10.37 -4.01 -9.85
CA GLY A 178 9.59 -4.07 -11.09
C GLY A 178 8.97 -5.42 -11.38
N LEU A 179 8.59 -6.16 -10.34
CA LEU A 179 7.85 -7.42 -10.47
C LEU A 179 6.39 -7.22 -10.92
N ALA A 180 5.88 -5.99 -10.83
CA ALA A 180 4.58 -5.58 -11.33
C ALA A 180 4.65 -4.14 -11.87
N GLY A 181 3.63 -3.76 -12.65
CA GLY A 181 3.48 -2.37 -13.12
C GLY A 181 3.14 -1.42 -11.97
N ALA A 182 2.39 -1.93 -10.99
CA ALA A 182 2.15 -1.29 -9.69
C ALA A 182 1.76 -2.34 -8.65
N THR A 183 1.72 -1.94 -7.38
CA THR A 183 1.18 -2.75 -6.29
C THR A 183 0.15 -1.96 -5.49
N LEU A 184 -0.71 -2.65 -4.75
CA LEU A 184 -1.58 -2.03 -3.75
C LEU A 184 -1.09 -2.35 -2.35
N GLY A 185 -0.94 -1.31 -1.52
CA GLY A 185 -0.74 -1.42 -0.09
C GLY A 185 -1.95 -0.96 0.71
N THR A 186 -1.89 -1.15 2.03
CA THR A 186 -2.88 -0.62 2.97
C THR A 186 -2.18 0.20 4.04
N GLU A 187 -2.80 1.29 4.46
CA GLU A 187 -2.28 2.18 5.49
C GLU A 187 -3.33 2.43 6.58
N THR A 188 -2.98 2.03 7.80
CA THR A 188 -3.62 2.49 9.03
C THR A 188 -2.80 3.63 9.61
N GLU A 189 -1.47 3.43 9.61
CA GLU A 189 -0.48 4.40 10.02
C GLU A 189 0.81 4.11 9.26
N SER A 190 1.20 5.00 8.34
CA SER A 190 2.45 4.95 7.58
C SER A 190 2.72 3.72 6.72
N SER A 191 1.86 2.71 6.75
CA SER A 191 2.09 1.39 6.21
C SER A 191 2.14 1.31 4.67
N ILE A 192 1.84 2.40 3.95
CA ILE A 192 2.11 2.59 2.52
C ILE A 192 3.36 3.46 2.36
N ILE A 193 3.39 4.63 2.99
CA ILE A 193 4.40 5.65 2.69
C ILE A 193 5.78 5.32 3.26
N SER A 194 5.85 4.65 4.43
CA SER A 194 7.08 4.24 5.10
C SER A 194 7.84 3.16 4.30
N PRO A 195 7.23 2.02 3.93
CA PRO A 195 7.91 1.04 3.09
C PRO A 195 8.20 1.58 1.67
N SER A 196 7.36 2.48 1.13
CA SER A 196 7.65 3.10 -0.17
C SER A 196 8.91 3.95 -0.13
N ASN A 197 9.09 4.73 0.94
CA ASN A 197 10.29 5.53 1.13
C ASN A 197 11.55 4.65 1.23
N ARG A 198 11.50 3.56 2.00
CA ARG A 198 12.63 2.61 2.11
C ARG A 198 12.89 1.85 0.83
N GLY A 199 11.84 1.56 0.07
CA GLY A 199 11.90 0.88 -1.21
C GLY A 199 12.24 1.79 -2.38
N ASN A 200 12.58 3.07 -2.16
CA ASN A 200 12.88 4.04 -3.23
C ASN A 200 11.77 4.08 -4.32
N VAL A 201 10.51 3.98 -3.89
CA VAL A 201 9.33 4.02 -4.75
C VAL A 201 8.32 5.06 -4.27
N VAL A 202 7.35 5.37 -5.13
CA VAL A 202 6.25 6.28 -4.80
C VAL A 202 5.14 5.50 -4.11
N GLY A 203 4.66 6.02 -2.98
CA GLY A 203 3.47 5.51 -2.30
C GLY A 203 2.44 6.62 -2.13
N ILE A 204 1.18 6.35 -2.47
CA ILE A 204 0.06 7.27 -2.23
C ILE A 204 -0.88 6.64 -1.21
N SER A 205 -0.98 7.27 -0.04
CA SER A 205 -2.01 7.01 0.97
C SER A 205 -3.15 8.02 0.75
N PRO A 206 -4.33 7.61 0.23
CA PRO A 206 -5.38 8.56 -0.06
C PRO A 206 -6.17 8.97 1.19
N THR A 207 -7.02 9.99 1.05
CA THR A 207 -7.99 10.36 2.08
C THR A 207 -8.83 9.13 2.46
N VAL A 208 -9.00 8.89 3.77
CA VAL A 208 -9.84 7.79 4.26
C VAL A 208 -11.25 7.97 3.72
N GLY A 209 -11.75 6.94 3.03
CA GLY A 209 -13.01 6.97 2.30
C GLY A 209 -12.91 7.27 0.81
N LEU A 210 -11.74 7.63 0.26
CA LEU A 210 -11.61 7.75 -1.21
C LEU A 210 -11.69 6.38 -1.91
N THR A 211 -11.10 5.36 -1.29
CA THR A 211 -11.07 3.98 -1.76
C THR A 211 -11.81 3.09 -0.75
N SER A 212 -12.66 2.19 -1.23
CA SER A 212 -13.40 1.28 -0.36
C SER A 212 -12.48 0.28 0.35
N ARG A 213 -12.77 0.00 1.61
CA ARG A 213 -12.08 -0.96 2.49
C ARG A 213 -12.84 -2.27 2.64
N TYR A 214 -13.94 -2.42 1.92
CA TYR A 214 -14.75 -3.63 1.96
C TYR A 214 -13.94 -4.87 1.55
N LEU A 215 -13.96 -5.91 2.40
CA LEU A 215 -13.17 -7.15 2.29
C LEU A 215 -11.65 -6.94 2.24
N VAL A 216 -11.15 -5.96 2.99
CA VAL A 216 -9.73 -5.87 3.36
C VAL A 216 -9.63 -6.20 4.85
N VAL A 217 -8.68 -7.07 5.24
CA VAL A 217 -8.49 -7.40 6.68
C VAL A 217 -8.10 -6.12 7.40
N PRO A 218 -8.93 -5.62 8.34
CA PRO A 218 -8.83 -4.27 8.85
C PRO A 218 -7.91 -4.19 10.07
N VAL A 219 -7.47 -2.96 10.37
CA VAL A 219 -6.94 -2.57 11.68
C VAL A 219 -7.91 -1.58 12.34
N SER A 220 -8.18 -0.46 11.68
CA SER A 220 -9.03 0.61 12.21
C SER A 220 -9.86 1.21 11.08
N GLU A 221 -11.18 1.01 11.12
CA GLU A 221 -12.10 1.59 10.12
C GLU A 221 -12.11 3.13 10.11
N HIS A 222 -11.41 3.81 11.02
CA HIS A 222 -11.29 5.26 11.06
C HIS A 222 -10.03 5.79 10.34
N GLN A 223 -9.03 4.94 10.15
CA GLN A 223 -7.72 5.31 9.62
C GLN A 223 -7.34 4.51 8.37
N ASP A 224 -7.85 3.28 8.26
CA ASP A 224 -7.52 2.37 7.17
C ASP A 224 -7.84 3.00 5.82
N THR A 225 -6.90 2.88 4.89
CA THR A 225 -7.04 3.28 3.50
C THR A 225 -6.23 2.35 2.60
N ILE A 226 -6.61 2.27 1.32
CA ILE A 226 -5.93 1.44 0.32
C ILE A 226 -5.35 2.35 -0.73
N GLY A 227 -4.09 2.14 -1.07
CA GLY A 227 -3.37 3.06 -1.93
C GLY A 227 -2.31 2.38 -2.78
N PRO A 228 -1.98 2.98 -3.93
CA PRO A 228 -1.01 2.42 -4.85
C PRO A 228 0.43 2.68 -4.39
N ILE A 229 1.30 1.73 -4.72
CA ILE A 229 2.75 1.87 -4.66
C ILE A 229 3.30 1.55 -6.06
N ALA A 230 4.12 2.46 -6.62
CA ALA A 230 4.66 2.33 -7.97
C ALA A 230 6.00 3.05 -8.09
N ARG A 231 6.77 2.80 -9.16
CA ARG A 231 8.06 3.49 -9.37
C ARG A 231 7.91 4.96 -9.76
N THR A 232 6.75 5.37 -10.26
CA THR A 232 6.51 6.77 -10.62
C THR A 232 5.18 7.30 -10.06
N VAL A 233 5.13 8.62 -9.83
CA VAL A 233 3.93 9.33 -9.37
C VAL A 233 2.80 9.19 -10.36
N LYS A 234 3.11 9.19 -11.66
CA LYS A 234 2.08 9.05 -12.69
C LYS A 234 1.45 7.66 -12.71
N ASP A 235 2.24 6.62 -12.48
CA ASP A 235 1.72 5.24 -12.46
C ASP A 235 0.88 5.02 -11.21
N ALA A 236 1.34 5.49 -10.05
CA ALA A 236 0.55 5.49 -8.83
C ALA A 236 -0.77 6.27 -9.00
N ALA A 237 -0.74 7.44 -9.64
CA ALA A 237 -1.94 8.23 -9.91
C ALA A 237 -2.96 7.50 -10.81
N LEU A 238 -2.50 6.80 -11.86
CA LEU A 238 -3.38 6.01 -12.73
C LEU A 238 -4.07 4.87 -11.98
N ILE A 239 -3.33 4.18 -11.09
CA ILE A 239 -3.91 3.11 -10.27
C ILE A 239 -4.90 3.69 -9.26
N LEU A 240 -4.58 4.82 -8.61
CA LEU A 240 -5.49 5.48 -7.68
C LEU A 240 -6.82 5.87 -8.36
N GLU A 241 -6.77 6.43 -9.56
CA GLU A 241 -7.97 6.73 -10.37
C GLU A 241 -8.85 5.50 -10.57
N ALA A 242 -8.24 4.34 -10.83
CA ALA A 242 -8.97 3.10 -11.08
C ALA A 242 -9.68 2.59 -9.83
N ILE A 243 -9.03 2.64 -8.66
CA ILE A 243 -9.56 2.03 -7.43
C ILE A 243 -10.43 2.98 -6.58
N ALA A 244 -10.37 4.29 -6.83
CA ALA A 244 -11.17 5.27 -6.11
C ALA A 244 -12.67 5.19 -6.48
N GLY A 245 -13.55 5.58 -5.56
CA GLY A 245 -14.99 5.68 -5.80
C GLY A 245 -15.85 5.12 -4.67
N GLY A 246 -17.14 5.47 -4.76
CA GLY A 246 -18.18 5.04 -3.83
C GLY A 246 -18.37 3.53 -3.76
N ASP A 247 -18.73 3.06 -2.57
CA ASP A 247 -19.14 1.69 -2.28
C ASP A 247 -20.17 1.69 -1.15
N SER A 248 -21.37 1.20 -1.41
CA SER A 248 -22.44 1.09 -0.40
C SER A 248 -22.08 0.19 0.78
N ARG A 249 -21.06 -0.66 0.64
CA ARG A 249 -20.58 -1.56 1.71
C ARG A 249 -19.48 -0.94 2.57
N ASP A 250 -19.07 0.29 2.24
CA ASP A 250 -18.13 1.08 3.02
C ASP A 250 -18.67 2.50 3.16
N ASN A 251 -19.26 2.79 4.32
CA ASN A 251 -19.92 4.06 4.60
C ASN A 251 -18.99 5.28 4.50
N TYR A 252 -17.67 5.12 4.67
CA TYR A 252 -16.74 6.25 4.53
C TYR A 252 -16.67 6.78 3.11
N THR A 253 -16.95 5.93 2.12
CA THR A 253 -16.97 6.34 0.71
C THR A 253 -18.13 7.28 0.36
N SER A 254 -19.14 7.38 1.22
CA SER A 254 -20.20 8.39 1.09
C SER A 254 -19.71 9.82 1.34
N ALA A 255 -18.54 9.99 1.99
CA ALA A 255 -17.95 11.29 2.27
C ALA A 255 -17.19 11.89 1.07
N ILE A 256 -17.07 11.14 -0.04
CA ILE A 256 -16.42 11.63 -1.27
C ILE A 256 -17.17 12.88 -1.76
N PRO A 257 -16.48 14.04 -1.90
CA PRO A 257 -17.11 15.28 -2.32
C PRO A 257 -17.70 15.23 -3.73
N HIS A 258 -18.44 16.28 -4.08
CA HIS A 258 -19.00 16.45 -5.43
C HIS A 258 -19.83 15.25 -5.88
N ASN A 259 -20.62 14.70 -4.96
CA ASN A 259 -21.53 13.59 -5.20
C ASN A 259 -20.81 12.31 -5.69
N GLY A 260 -19.63 12.02 -5.12
CA GLY A 260 -18.84 10.83 -5.46
C GLY A 260 -17.96 10.98 -6.71
N SER A 261 -17.85 12.18 -7.29
CA SER A 261 -17.01 12.40 -8.47
C SER A 261 -15.54 12.23 -8.15
N ILE A 262 -14.86 11.35 -8.90
CA ILE A 262 -13.43 11.08 -8.74
C ILE A 262 -12.60 11.99 -9.67
N PRO A 263 -11.63 12.77 -9.14
CA PRO A 263 -10.72 13.54 -9.97
C PRO A 263 -9.88 12.67 -10.89
N LYS A 264 -9.48 13.20 -12.04
CA LYS A 264 -8.47 12.58 -12.90
C LYS A 264 -7.05 12.90 -12.36
N TYR A 265 -6.61 12.20 -11.30
CA TYR A 265 -5.28 12.35 -10.71
C TYR A 265 -4.12 12.35 -11.72
N SER A 266 -4.15 11.47 -12.73
CA SER A 266 -3.15 11.39 -13.80
C SER A 266 -3.10 12.64 -14.68
N ALA A 267 -4.20 13.41 -14.76
CA ALA A 267 -4.25 14.70 -15.44
C ALA A 267 -3.57 15.81 -14.62
N ALA A 268 -3.42 15.65 -13.30
CA ALA A 268 -2.66 16.57 -12.45
C ALA A 268 -1.15 16.45 -12.63
N CYS A 269 -0.67 15.34 -13.22
CA CYS A 269 0.76 15.10 -13.53
C CYS A 269 1.26 16.02 -14.66
N LYS A 270 1.45 17.31 -14.36
CA LYS A 270 1.94 18.36 -15.27
C LYS A 270 3.23 18.97 -14.71
N ARG A 271 4.18 19.27 -15.59
CA ARG A 271 5.38 20.07 -15.24
C ARG A 271 4.95 21.50 -14.89
N GLY A 272 5.67 22.14 -13.97
CA GLY A 272 5.40 23.49 -13.48
C GLY A 272 4.33 23.58 -12.39
N ALA A 273 3.78 22.48 -11.89
CA ALA A 273 2.71 22.50 -10.87
C ALA A 273 3.11 23.17 -9.54
N LEU A 274 4.41 23.28 -9.26
CA LEU A 274 4.94 23.97 -8.07
C LEU A 274 5.14 25.48 -8.27
N HIS A 275 5.07 26.01 -9.49
CA HIS A 275 5.35 27.42 -9.75
C HIS A 275 4.39 28.34 -8.98
N GLY A 276 4.94 29.28 -8.21
CA GLY A 276 4.18 30.24 -7.42
C GLY A 276 3.42 29.65 -6.22
N ARG A 277 3.66 28.39 -5.85
CA ARG A 277 3.07 27.76 -4.67
C ARG A 277 3.92 28.00 -3.42
N ARG A 278 3.24 28.14 -2.28
CA ARG A 278 3.88 28.18 -0.96
C ARG A 278 3.82 26.77 -0.37
N ILE A 279 4.97 26.17 -0.10
CA ILE A 279 5.08 24.84 0.52
C ILE A 279 5.73 25.04 1.87
N ALA A 280 5.06 24.67 2.96
CA ALA A 280 5.74 24.64 4.25
C ALA A 280 6.74 23.47 4.26
N GLN A 281 7.99 23.71 4.63
CA GLN A 281 9.05 22.70 4.60
C GLN A 281 9.87 22.71 5.89
N ILE A 282 10.62 21.63 6.08
CA ILE A 282 11.61 21.48 7.14
C ILE A 282 13.08 21.70 6.66
N LYS A 283 13.40 21.77 5.34
CA LYS A 283 14.53 22.52 4.68
C LYS A 283 14.85 22.10 3.22
N ASP A 284 15.25 23.10 2.41
CA ASP A 284 15.88 23.19 1.07
C ASP A 284 15.05 23.29 -0.24
N GLU A 285 15.51 24.17 -1.15
CA GLU A 285 14.76 24.95 -2.15
C GLU A 285 14.46 24.25 -3.50
N LEU A 286 13.20 24.29 -3.94
CA LEU A 286 12.75 23.84 -5.27
C LEU A 286 11.75 24.81 -5.95
N GLY A 287 12.03 26.12 -5.91
CA GLY A 287 11.23 27.14 -6.61
C GLY A 287 9.82 27.42 -6.04
N ALA A 288 9.43 26.74 -4.96
CA ALA A 288 8.29 27.06 -4.11
C ALA A 288 8.74 27.96 -2.94
N THR A 289 7.86 28.84 -2.44
CA THR A 289 8.17 29.62 -1.24
C THR A 289 8.05 28.72 -0.01
N ILE A 290 9.16 28.54 0.70
CA ILE A 290 9.22 27.73 1.92
C ILE A 290 8.89 28.57 3.15
N VAL A 291 7.92 28.11 3.96
CA VAL A 291 7.54 28.77 5.22
C VAL A 291 7.70 27.84 6.42
N THR A 292 8.33 28.33 7.49
CA THR A 292 8.36 27.66 8.80
C THR A 292 7.02 27.88 9.49
N ALA A 293 6.35 26.80 9.91
CA ALA A 293 5.10 26.86 10.66
C ALA A 293 5.34 26.59 12.15
N ASN A 294 4.63 27.31 13.03
CA ASN A 294 4.65 27.14 14.49
C ASN A 294 3.40 26.39 14.96
N PHE A 295 3.57 25.57 15.99
CA PHE A 295 2.74 24.42 16.21
C PHE A 295 2.46 24.19 17.71
N THR A 296 1.39 24.84 18.18
CA THR A 296 1.16 25.14 19.60
C THR A 296 0.61 24.01 20.48
N ARG A 297 0.11 22.90 19.91
CA ARG A 297 -0.44 21.76 20.68
C ARG A 297 0.46 20.52 20.74
N TYR A 298 1.67 20.60 20.16
CA TYR A 298 2.59 19.47 20.05
C TYR A 298 2.97 18.83 21.39
N GLU A 299 3.27 19.63 22.41
CA GLU A 299 3.67 19.13 23.73
C GLU A 299 2.52 18.42 24.45
N ALA A 300 1.27 18.83 24.21
CA ALA A 300 0.09 18.17 24.77
C ALA A 300 -0.15 16.81 24.09
N TRP A 301 0.04 16.71 22.77
CA TRP A 301 -0.14 15.46 22.02
C TRP A 301 0.87 14.37 22.41
N GLN A 302 2.16 14.71 22.63
CA GLN A 302 3.17 13.72 23.01
C GLN A 302 2.86 12.97 24.32
N ASN A 303 1.97 13.54 25.14
CA ASN A 303 1.56 12.95 26.41
C ASN A 303 0.15 12.34 26.35
N ASP A 304 -0.50 12.38 25.18
CA ASP A 304 -1.83 11.84 24.96
C ASP A 304 -1.75 10.36 24.51
N LYS A 305 -2.59 9.51 25.08
CA LYS A 305 -2.69 8.08 24.75
C LYS A 305 -3.85 7.76 23.82
N ILE A 306 -4.60 8.76 23.36
CA ILE A 306 -5.88 8.60 22.65
C ILE A 306 -5.79 7.71 21.41
N GLU A 307 -4.64 7.66 20.74
CA GLU A 307 -4.43 6.85 19.54
C GLU A 307 -4.25 5.36 19.84
N THR A 308 -3.34 5.02 20.76
CA THR A 308 -3.19 3.62 21.23
C THR A 308 -4.53 3.11 21.73
N VAL A 309 -5.30 3.98 22.41
CA VAL A 309 -6.65 3.67 22.88
C VAL A 309 -7.63 3.46 21.73
N ALA A 310 -7.62 4.29 20.69
CA ALA A 310 -8.53 4.19 19.56
C ALA A 310 -8.23 2.98 18.66
N GLY A 311 -6.95 2.72 18.34
CA GLY A 311 -6.53 1.56 17.57
C GLY A 311 -6.87 0.25 18.29
N ASN A 312 -6.58 0.20 19.60
CA ASN A 312 -6.89 -0.96 20.44
C ASN A 312 -8.40 -1.20 20.52
N ALA A 313 -9.25 -0.17 20.64
CA ALA A 313 -10.69 -0.36 20.70
C ALA A 313 -11.33 -0.82 19.37
N ASN A 314 -10.77 -0.39 18.23
CA ASN A 314 -11.35 -0.68 16.91
C ASN A 314 -11.00 -2.08 16.40
N PHE A 315 -9.77 -2.52 16.64
CA PHE A 315 -9.25 -3.75 16.04
C PHE A 315 -10.07 -5.01 16.35
N PRO A 316 -10.48 -5.31 17.60
CA PRO A 316 -11.30 -6.49 17.89
C PRO A 316 -12.62 -6.51 17.13
N ILE A 317 -13.26 -5.34 17.03
CA ILE A 317 -14.57 -5.17 16.40
C ILE A 317 -14.44 -5.30 14.88
N ASN A 318 -13.45 -4.64 14.30
CA ASN A 318 -13.25 -4.68 12.84
C ASN A 318 -12.81 -6.06 12.36
N VAL A 319 -11.97 -6.77 13.12
CA VAL A 319 -11.61 -8.16 12.82
C VAL A 319 -12.84 -9.07 12.90
N ALA A 320 -13.64 -8.99 13.98
CA ALA A 320 -14.86 -9.79 14.09
C ALA A 320 -15.83 -9.53 12.93
N LYS A 321 -16.03 -8.26 12.54
CA LYS A 321 -16.81 -7.88 11.35
C LYS A 321 -16.27 -8.53 10.07
N TYR A 322 -14.95 -8.52 9.86
CA TYR A 322 -14.34 -9.15 8.68
C TYR A 322 -14.57 -10.67 8.66
N PHE A 323 -14.37 -11.36 9.79
CA PHE A 323 -14.59 -12.81 9.87
C PHE A 323 -16.06 -13.20 9.62
N ALA A 324 -17.01 -12.34 9.97
CA ALA A 324 -18.43 -12.54 9.67
C ALA A 324 -18.77 -12.43 8.17
N GLU A 325 -17.93 -11.77 7.37
CA GLU A 325 -18.08 -11.66 5.91
C GLU A 325 -17.49 -12.87 5.15
N LEU A 326 -16.77 -13.76 5.84
CA LEU A 326 -16.20 -14.96 5.22
C LEU A 326 -17.32 -15.92 4.81
N SER A 327 -17.31 -16.31 3.53
CA SER A 327 -18.17 -17.39 3.02
C SER A 327 -17.70 -18.77 3.46
N TYR A 328 -16.40 -18.90 3.80
CA TYR A 328 -15.82 -20.11 4.37
C TYR A 328 -14.71 -19.71 5.35
N ASN A 329 -14.84 -20.18 6.59
CA ASN A 329 -13.93 -19.94 7.69
C ASN A 329 -13.36 -21.28 8.16
N PRO A 330 -12.13 -21.66 7.76
CA PRO A 330 -11.60 -23.01 7.94
C PRO A 330 -11.42 -23.42 9.40
N TYR A 331 -11.24 -22.45 10.29
CA TYR A 331 -10.97 -22.67 11.71
C TYR A 331 -12.11 -22.20 12.62
N ASN A 332 -13.23 -21.73 12.06
CA ASN A 332 -14.37 -21.18 12.79
C ASN A 332 -14.00 -20.08 13.81
N LEU A 333 -12.94 -19.31 13.55
CA LEU A 333 -12.53 -18.19 14.42
C LEU A 333 -13.45 -16.99 14.20
N THR A 334 -13.90 -16.33 15.25
CA THR A 334 -14.87 -15.23 15.14
C THR A 334 -14.48 -13.99 15.93
N SER A 335 -13.46 -14.09 16.76
CA SER A 335 -13.04 -13.02 17.67
C SER A 335 -11.52 -12.86 17.72
N LEU A 336 -11.07 -11.68 18.16
CA LEU A 336 -9.66 -11.42 18.41
C LEU A 336 -9.05 -12.41 19.42
N ALA A 337 -9.79 -12.75 20.48
CA ALA A 337 -9.34 -13.68 21.50
C ALA A 337 -9.08 -15.09 20.94
N GLU A 338 -9.97 -15.59 20.07
CA GLU A 338 -9.80 -16.89 19.41
C GLU A 338 -8.62 -16.87 18.43
N ILE A 339 -8.42 -15.77 17.70
CA ILE A 339 -7.29 -15.62 16.78
C ILE A 339 -5.97 -15.59 17.57
N THR A 340 -5.91 -14.87 18.68
CA THR A 340 -4.74 -14.86 19.57
C THR A 340 -4.48 -16.24 20.16
N GLY A 341 -5.52 -16.94 20.63
CA GLY A 341 -5.43 -18.33 21.08
C GLY A 341 -4.92 -19.28 20.00
N PHE A 342 -5.36 -19.10 18.75
CA PHE A 342 -4.86 -19.83 17.59
C PHE A 342 -3.36 -19.57 17.37
N THR A 343 -2.92 -18.31 17.38
CA THR A 343 -1.50 -17.95 17.23
C THR A 343 -0.62 -18.63 18.29
N HIS A 344 -1.07 -18.67 19.54
CA HIS A 344 -0.36 -19.38 20.62
C HIS A 344 -0.32 -20.89 20.40
N GLY A 345 -1.44 -21.48 19.95
CA GLY A 345 -1.59 -22.92 19.79
C GLY A 345 -1.01 -23.52 18.50
N PHE A 346 -0.83 -22.73 17.43
CA PHE A 346 -0.42 -23.22 16.12
C PHE A 346 1.12 -23.21 15.98
N PRO A 347 1.79 -24.34 15.71
CA PRO A 347 3.27 -24.40 15.65
C PRO A 347 3.89 -23.48 14.59
N GLU A 348 3.29 -23.38 13.40
CA GLU A 348 3.82 -22.61 12.28
C GLU A 348 3.65 -21.09 12.46
N GLU A 349 2.90 -20.65 13.47
CA GLU A 349 2.76 -19.26 13.88
C GLU A 349 3.92 -18.79 14.79
N ASP A 350 4.90 -19.64 15.07
CA ASP A 350 6.05 -19.35 15.95
C ASP A 350 7.05 -18.33 15.38
N TRP A 351 6.87 -17.93 14.12
CA TRP A 351 7.80 -17.03 13.45
C TRP A 351 7.49 -15.53 13.73
N PRO A 352 8.50 -14.67 13.98
CA PRO A 352 9.87 -14.98 14.40
C PRO A 352 9.96 -15.35 15.91
N ALA A 353 8.87 -15.07 16.65
CA ALA A 353 8.50 -15.57 17.97
C ALA A 353 6.96 -15.44 18.12
N LYS A 354 6.31 -16.21 19.01
CA LYS A 354 4.86 -16.11 19.36
C LYS A 354 4.43 -14.86 20.13
N ASP A 355 5.08 -13.72 19.89
CA ASP A 355 4.72 -12.49 20.57
C ASP A 355 3.40 -11.95 20.00
N THR A 356 2.40 -11.83 20.89
CA THR A 356 1.08 -11.21 20.63
C THR A 356 0.82 -10.01 21.54
N GLY A 357 1.88 -9.38 22.06
CA GLY A 357 1.83 -8.40 23.15
C GLY A 357 0.90 -7.20 22.92
N ASP A 358 0.67 -6.80 21.66
CA ASP A 358 -0.30 -5.76 21.34
C ASP A 358 -1.76 -6.22 21.58
N CYS A 359 -2.00 -7.53 21.51
CA CYS A 359 -3.30 -8.15 21.77
C CYS A 359 -3.49 -8.51 23.25
N ASP A 360 -2.57 -9.26 23.85
CA ASP A 360 -2.76 -9.90 25.17
C ASP A 360 -1.70 -9.54 26.24
N GLY A 361 -0.77 -8.66 25.90
CA GLY A 361 0.16 -8.08 26.87
C GLY A 361 -0.54 -7.19 27.90
N PRO A 362 0.14 -6.80 28.99
CA PRO A 362 -0.45 -5.99 30.06
C PRO A 362 -0.99 -4.62 29.59
N ASP A 363 -0.43 -4.08 28.51
CA ASP A 363 -0.90 -2.86 27.83
C ASP A 363 -1.66 -3.15 26.52
N GLY A 364 -1.93 -4.43 26.22
CA GLY A 364 -2.60 -4.89 25.01
C GLY A 364 -4.12 -4.74 25.05
N VAL A 365 -4.75 -4.98 23.91
CA VAL A 365 -6.18 -4.74 23.71
C VAL A 365 -7.09 -5.56 24.63
N LEU A 366 -6.82 -6.86 24.79
CA LEU A 366 -7.73 -7.80 25.46
C LEU A 366 -7.83 -7.53 26.97
N PRO A 367 -6.73 -7.32 27.72
CA PRO A 367 -6.82 -7.05 29.16
C PRO A 367 -7.47 -5.71 29.51
N GLN A 368 -7.52 -4.78 28.56
CA GLN A 368 -8.07 -3.43 28.78
C GLN A 368 -9.61 -3.37 28.67
N GLY A 369 -10.24 -4.35 27.99
CA GLY A 369 -11.70 -4.45 27.89
C GLY A 369 -12.36 -3.31 27.12
N TRP A 370 -11.64 -2.67 26.20
CA TRP A 370 -12.14 -1.50 25.45
C TRP A 370 -13.00 -1.89 24.26
N ASP A 371 -14.10 -1.15 24.04
CA ASP A 371 -14.93 -1.18 22.84
C ASP A 371 -15.20 0.25 22.33
N ASN A 372 -15.66 0.40 21.08
CA ASN A 372 -15.83 1.70 20.43
C ASN A 372 -17.19 2.37 20.71
N THR A 373 -17.90 1.99 21.78
CA THR A 373 -19.16 2.65 22.19
C THR A 373 -18.95 3.87 23.10
N ASP A 374 -17.69 4.23 23.38
CA ASP A 374 -17.34 5.29 24.34
C ASP A 374 -17.64 6.72 23.82
N PRO A 375 -18.41 7.54 24.58
CA PRO A 375 -18.80 8.89 24.16
C PRO A 375 -17.63 9.87 23.95
N ARG A 376 -16.42 9.56 24.44
CA ARG A 376 -15.20 10.37 24.23
C ARG A 376 -14.73 10.38 22.77
N TRP A 377 -15.18 9.45 21.93
CA TRP A 377 -14.77 9.35 20.51
C TRP A 377 -15.36 10.48 19.65
N THR A 378 -16.55 10.98 19.96
CA THR A 378 -17.33 11.89 19.08
C THR A 378 -16.78 13.32 18.88
N ARG A 379 -15.51 13.63 19.21
CA ARG A 379 -15.02 15.03 19.32
C ARG A 379 -13.62 15.36 18.78
N SER A 380 -13.14 14.69 17.73
CA SER A 380 -11.83 15.05 17.15
C SER A 380 -11.93 15.73 15.78
N ASP A 381 -12.14 17.04 15.80
CA ASP A 381 -12.08 17.93 14.64
C ASP A 381 -10.63 18.36 14.33
N ALA A 382 -9.88 17.48 13.64
CA ALA A 382 -8.58 17.70 12.97
C ALA A 382 -7.37 18.23 13.79
N ILE A 383 -6.18 17.71 13.46
CA ILE A 383 -4.88 18.11 14.05
C ILE A 383 -3.82 18.19 12.92
N LEU A 384 -2.93 19.18 12.98
CA LEU A 384 -1.79 19.41 12.06
C LEU A 384 -0.45 19.13 12.81
N LEU A 385 0.74 19.51 12.30
CA LEU A 385 2.04 19.74 13.03
C LEU A 385 3.20 18.67 12.85
N PRO A 386 4.52 18.98 13.10
CA PRO A 386 5.69 18.29 12.54
C PRO A 386 6.71 17.72 13.57
N ARG A 387 7.25 16.53 13.29
CA ARG A 387 8.67 16.13 13.39
C ARG A 387 8.84 14.69 12.91
N TYR A 388 10.08 14.22 12.96
CA TYR A 388 10.70 13.00 12.45
C TYR A 388 9.97 11.65 12.62
N LEU A 389 8.94 11.60 13.47
CA LEU A 389 8.13 10.42 13.76
C LEU A 389 6.64 10.67 13.51
N LEU A 390 6.24 11.77 12.82
CA LEU A 390 4.84 12.19 12.72
C LEU A 390 4.34 12.50 11.31
N ALA A 391 5.23 12.71 10.34
CA ALA A 391 4.83 13.04 8.97
C ALA A 391 3.87 12.00 8.35
N PRO A 392 4.01 10.70 8.64
CA PRO A 392 2.96 9.71 8.34
C PRO A 392 1.76 9.69 9.29
N TYR A 393 1.98 9.98 10.57
CA TYR A 393 1.08 9.64 11.68
C TYR A 393 -0.12 10.57 11.71
N VAL A 394 0.11 11.88 11.64
CA VAL A 394 -0.97 12.87 11.70
C VAL A 394 -1.95 12.73 10.52
N PRO A 395 -1.50 12.61 9.26
CA PRO A 395 -2.41 12.35 8.14
C PRO A 395 -3.21 11.07 8.31
N SER A 396 -2.59 10.02 8.84
CA SER A 396 -3.25 8.76 9.10
C SER A 396 -4.36 8.91 10.14
N LEU A 397 -4.08 9.60 11.26
CA LEU A 397 -5.05 9.87 12.33
C LEU A 397 -6.23 10.72 11.87
N VAL A 398 -5.97 11.78 11.10
CA VAL A 398 -7.06 12.64 10.59
C VAL A 398 -7.68 12.10 9.31
N GLY A 399 -7.10 11.07 8.70
CA GLY A 399 -7.50 10.47 7.44
C GLY A 399 -7.28 11.36 6.21
N SER A 400 -6.23 12.18 6.19
CA SER A 400 -5.87 13.06 5.07
C SER A 400 -4.83 12.42 4.14
N PRO A 401 -4.76 12.81 2.85
CA PRO A 401 -3.90 12.14 1.89
C PRO A 401 -2.42 12.49 2.10
N THR A 402 -1.56 11.50 1.84
CA THR A 402 -0.10 11.63 1.89
C THR A 402 0.54 10.94 0.68
N ILE A 403 1.56 11.57 0.09
CA ILE A 403 2.35 10.98 -1.00
C ILE A 403 3.82 10.98 -0.61
N SER A 404 4.47 9.82 -0.67
CA SER A 404 5.93 9.70 -0.58
C SER A 404 6.54 9.66 -1.97
N VAL A 405 7.64 10.40 -2.17
CA VAL A 405 8.42 10.38 -3.41
C VAL A 405 9.91 10.21 -3.04
N PRO A 406 10.69 9.44 -3.81
CA PRO A 406 12.14 9.33 -3.62
C PRO A 406 12.87 10.67 -3.45
N LEU A 407 13.65 10.78 -2.36
CA LEU A 407 14.49 11.95 -2.05
C LEU A 407 15.98 11.74 -2.43
N GLY A 408 16.39 10.50 -2.70
CA GLY A 408 17.78 10.17 -2.97
C GLY A 408 18.23 8.98 -2.14
N HIS A 409 19.54 8.80 -2.05
CA HIS A 409 20.16 7.65 -1.41
C HIS A 409 21.35 8.06 -0.53
N TYR A 410 21.66 7.22 0.45
CA TYR A 410 22.90 7.31 1.20
C TYR A 410 23.94 6.36 0.60
N LEU A 411 25.22 6.70 0.74
CA LEU A 411 26.30 5.76 0.39
C LEU A 411 26.26 4.55 1.34
N SER A 412 26.55 3.36 0.83
CA SER A 412 26.45 2.10 1.57
C SER A 412 27.36 2.00 2.80
N ASN A 413 28.41 2.83 2.87
CA ASN A 413 29.34 2.88 4.00
C ASN A 413 28.98 3.95 5.05
N VAL A 414 27.87 4.66 4.89
CA VAL A 414 27.41 5.69 5.84
C VAL A 414 26.37 5.10 6.78
N SER A 415 26.66 5.14 8.08
CA SER A 415 25.65 4.85 9.10
C SER A 415 24.63 5.98 9.15
N VAL A 416 23.41 5.70 8.70
CA VAL A 416 22.31 6.65 8.73
C VAL A 416 21.71 6.69 10.13
N VAL A 417 22.02 7.75 10.87
CA VAL A 417 21.42 8.00 12.21
C VAL A 417 20.04 8.66 12.05
N LYS A 418 19.82 9.37 10.92
CA LYS A 418 18.56 10.01 10.53
C LYS A 418 18.41 10.03 9.00
N ASP A 419 17.45 9.29 8.46
CA ASP A 419 16.88 9.41 7.11
C ASP A 419 16.34 10.81 6.76
N GLY A 420 16.52 11.22 5.52
CA GLY A 420 15.79 12.30 4.86
C GLY A 420 14.51 11.76 4.24
N LEU A 421 13.41 12.48 4.42
CA LEU A 421 12.08 12.07 3.94
C LEU A 421 11.46 13.23 3.16
N VAL A 422 10.88 12.94 2.00
CA VAL A 422 9.96 13.85 1.32
C VAL A 422 8.57 13.23 1.29
N PHE A 423 7.65 13.91 1.95
CA PHE A 423 6.22 13.63 1.89
C PHE A 423 5.48 14.89 1.46
N PHE A 424 4.49 14.70 0.60
CA PHE A 424 3.50 15.71 0.27
C PHE A 424 2.25 15.43 1.09
N LEU A 425 1.93 16.36 1.99
CA LEU A 425 0.81 16.27 2.92
C LEU A 425 -0.22 17.32 2.54
N GLY A 426 -1.50 17.02 2.66
CA GLY A 426 -2.56 17.95 2.32
C GLY A 426 -3.83 17.75 3.12
N ALA A 427 -4.79 18.64 2.92
CA ALA A 427 -6.11 18.52 3.55
C ALA A 427 -6.88 17.31 2.99
N LYS A 428 -7.93 16.87 3.68
CA LYS A 428 -8.85 15.86 3.13
C LYS A 428 -9.28 16.25 1.72
N TRP A 429 -9.28 15.27 0.83
CA TRP A 429 -9.69 15.41 -0.57
C TRP A 429 -8.77 16.28 -1.44
N SER A 430 -7.61 16.73 -0.94
CA SER A 430 -6.63 17.49 -1.74
C SER A 430 -5.69 16.60 -2.58
N GLY A 431 -5.99 15.31 -2.72
CA GLY A 431 -5.07 14.34 -3.32
C GLY A 431 -4.68 14.68 -4.76
N GLU A 432 -5.58 15.23 -5.58
CA GLU A 432 -5.29 15.64 -6.96
C GLU A 432 -4.18 16.70 -7.00
N GLN A 433 -4.28 17.71 -6.12
CA GLN A 433 -3.28 18.76 -6.01
C GLN A 433 -1.93 18.20 -5.54
N LEU A 434 -1.94 17.30 -4.55
CA LEU A 434 -0.72 16.67 -4.05
C LEU A 434 -0.03 15.83 -5.13
N VAL A 435 -0.79 15.09 -5.95
CA VAL A 435 -0.25 14.34 -7.09
C VAL A 435 0.46 15.28 -8.07
N GLY A 436 -0.10 16.46 -8.35
CA GLY A 436 0.55 17.45 -9.19
C GLY A 436 1.88 17.95 -8.61
N PHE A 437 1.92 18.24 -7.30
CA PHE A 437 3.12 18.68 -6.60
C PHE A 437 4.20 17.59 -6.58
N ALA A 438 3.82 16.38 -6.18
CA ALA A 438 4.69 15.21 -6.15
C ALA A 438 5.27 14.89 -7.53
N TYR A 439 4.44 14.94 -8.58
CA TYR A 439 4.89 14.70 -9.94
C TYR A 439 5.90 15.74 -10.38
N ASN A 440 5.63 17.02 -10.13
CA ASN A 440 6.57 18.06 -10.53
C ASN A 440 7.90 17.96 -9.78
N TYR A 441 7.89 17.61 -8.48
CA TYR A 441 9.10 17.30 -7.73
C TYR A 441 9.87 16.14 -8.35
N GLU A 442 9.20 15.00 -8.57
CA GLU A 442 9.80 13.81 -9.19
C GLU A 442 10.47 14.14 -10.53
N GLN A 443 9.80 14.93 -11.38
CA GLN A 443 10.32 15.28 -12.70
C GLN A 443 11.50 16.26 -12.65
N LEU A 444 11.64 17.04 -11.57
CA LEU A 444 12.77 17.95 -11.36
C LEU A 444 13.99 17.23 -10.78
N THR A 445 13.77 16.27 -9.89
CA THR A 445 14.85 15.62 -9.14
C THR A 445 15.29 14.30 -9.73
N GLN A 446 14.35 13.48 -10.22
CA GLN A 446 14.58 12.15 -10.78
C GLN A 446 15.35 11.19 -9.86
N HIS A 447 15.30 11.38 -8.53
CA HIS A 447 16.07 10.57 -7.56
C HIS A 447 15.79 9.06 -7.61
N GLY A 448 14.55 8.66 -7.92
CA GLY A 448 14.18 7.25 -8.07
C GLY A 448 14.95 6.51 -9.18
N SER A 449 15.64 7.24 -10.06
CA SER A 449 16.48 6.67 -11.14
C SER A 449 17.92 6.41 -10.74
N GLU A 450 18.40 7.07 -9.70
CA GLU A 450 19.83 7.22 -9.43
C GLU A 450 20.46 5.90 -8.99
N VAL A 451 19.67 5.03 -8.36
CA VAL A 451 20.11 3.75 -7.81
C VAL A 451 19.17 2.66 -8.29
N GLN A 452 19.74 1.60 -8.85
CA GLN A 452 19.02 0.38 -9.19
C GLN A 452 19.11 -0.62 -8.02
N PRO A 453 18.06 -1.42 -7.78
CA PRO A 453 18.04 -2.46 -6.76
C PRO A 453 19.26 -3.39 -6.78
#